data_AF-V5G2S3-F1
#
_entry.id   AF-V5G2S3-F1
#
_cell.length_a   1.000
_cell.length_b   1.000
_cell.length_c   1.000
_cell.angle_alpha   90.00
_cell.angle_beta   90.00
_cell.angle_gamma   90.00
#
_symmetry.space_group_name_H-M   'P 1'
#
loop_
_entity.id
_entity.type
_entity.pdbx_description
1 polymer ?
#
loop_
_entity_poly.entity_id
_entity_poly.type
_entity_poly.pdbx_seq_one_letter_code
_entity_poly.pdbx_strand_id
1 'polypeptide(L)'
;KMIVSIFILTLAVHLSKGAAIQEDEVFCEINPLVYTNSPLVIPNGGNTFLYPQHGETTLRIPAGQTVDLVCPGSVLVVLGSRAQESVSATCISNIRFRILGERTLFTQVSCAGDAVAITRFTGATCESGGRVGEIGFSLTDSRFLRIILVCYDTVAQSPLYTYFDMTASIGNNAKGTPRPLFGQDNEFYNLGSRTVNQLYTRAVQRQTVNTLIGLSTTDLTFIDNGSWFFFARGHLTARADFFYPAQQNATFRYTNAAPQWQTFNGLKWNEIEGSTRSYASRNAVDLQVWTGIHGVTTLPHQTTGAQIPIYLFTDNGNRALPAPAIYWKVVYEPISRRGVALIGVNNPYDTTVASNLICPDVSSSLNWLTWNRLNITQGYSYACTVANLRRAVPYAPNLQVSGLLV
;
A
#
# COMPACT_ATOMS: atom_id res chain seq x y z
N LYS A 1 -18.39 -83.60 45.70
CA LYS A 1 -18.04 -82.22 46.14
C LYS A 1 -17.47 -81.49 44.91
N MET A 2 -18.20 -81.14 43.84
CA MET A 2 -19.35 -80.22 43.68
C MET A 2 -19.15 -78.81 44.27
N ILE A 3 -18.59 -77.95 43.40
CA ILE A 3 -18.89 -76.54 43.08
C ILE A 3 -19.12 -75.55 44.24
N VAL A 4 -18.31 -74.49 44.31
CA VAL A 4 -18.80 -73.09 44.14
C VAL A 4 -17.67 -72.26 43.50
N SER A 5 -17.88 -71.83 42.26
CA SER A 5 -17.09 -70.79 41.59
C SER A 5 -17.49 -69.42 42.12
N ILE A 6 -16.52 -68.65 42.62
CA ILE A 6 -16.73 -67.26 43.02
C ILE A 6 -16.41 -66.38 41.81
N PHE A 7 -17.46 -65.82 41.19
CA PHE A 7 -17.34 -64.74 40.22
C PHE A 7 -17.02 -63.44 40.95
N ILE A 8 -15.81 -62.90 40.74
CA ILE A 8 -15.47 -61.54 41.17
C ILE A 8 -15.98 -60.59 40.08
N LEU A 9 -17.05 -59.86 40.40
CA LEU A 9 -17.60 -58.81 39.55
C LEU A 9 -16.75 -57.54 39.76
N THR A 10 -15.74 -57.31 38.92
CA THR A 10 -15.03 -56.03 38.88
C THR A 10 -15.95 -54.96 38.28
N LEU A 11 -16.49 -54.10 39.13
CA LEU A 11 -17.22 -52.89 38.72
C LEU A 11 -16.20 -51.89 38.12
N ALA A 12 -16.09 -51.86 36.80
CA ALA A 12 -15.32 -50.84 36.10
C ALA A 12 -16.07 -49.51 36.21
N VAL A 13 -15.67 -48.65 37.15
CA VAL A 13 -16.09 -47.26 37.18
C VAL A 13 -15.48 -46.58 35.95
N HIS A 14 -16.27 -46.41 34.90
CA HIS A 14 -15.94 -45.46 33.84
C HIS A 14 -15.99 -44.05 34.44
N LEU A 15 -14.84 -43.56 34.87
CA LEU A 15 -14.60 -42.13 34.98
C LEU A 15 -14.74 -41.56 33.57
N SER A 16 -15.93 -41.07 33.23
CA SER A 16 -16.10 -40.13 32.14
C SER A 16 -15.13 -38.99 32.42
N LYS A 17 -14.09 -38.86 31.58
CA LYS A 17 -13.28 -37.64 31.54
C LYS A 17 -14.28 -36.49 31.45
N GLY A 18 -14.34 -35.67 32.50
CA GLY A 18 -15.12 -34.45 32.46
C GLY A 18 -14.77 -33.71 31.18
N ALA A 19 -15.78 -33.34 30.41
CA ALA A 19 -15.61 -32.34 29.38
C ALA A 19 -14.91 -31.16 30.06
N ALA A 20 -13.70 -30.83 29.61
CA ALA A 20 -13.10 -29.57 29.99
C ALA A 20 -14.13 -28.51 29.62
N ILE A 21 -14.65 -27.81 30.63
CA ILE A 21 -15.41 -26.59 30.40
C ILE A 21 -14.41 -25.68 29.70
N GLN A 22 -14.59 -25.49 28.39
CA GLN A 22 -13.93 -24.43 27.67
C GLN A 22 -14.49 -23.16 28.30
N GLU A 23 -13.75 -22.55 29.23
CA GLU A 23 -14.08 -21.21 29.69
C GLU A 23 -14.14 -20.36 28.43
N ASP A 24 -15.33 -19.81 28.12
CA ASP A 24 -15.50 -18.93 26.97
C ASP A 24 -14.45 -17.82 27.09
N GLU A 25 -13.46 -17.83 26.20
CA GLU A 25 -12.42 -16.81 26.20
C GLU A 25 -13.12 -15.45 26.03
N VAL A 26 -12.98 -14.60 27.06
CA VAL A 26 -13.63 -13.29 27.05
C VAL A 26 -12.80 -12.34 26.20
N PHE A 27 -13.40 -11.81 25.13
CA PHE A 27 -12.76 -10.87 24.23
C PHE A 27 -13.48 -9.53 24.23
N CYS A 28 -12.74 -8.50 23.82
CA CYS A 28 -13.32 -7.32 23.23
C CYS A 28 -13.39 -7.47 21.71
N GLU A 29 -14.55 -7.19 21.15
CA GLU A 29 -14.87 -7.29 19.73
C GLU A 29 -15.25 -5.92 19.21
N ILE A 30 -14.34 -5.28 18.47
CA ILE A 30 -14.55 -3.92 17.93
C ILE A 30 -14.44 -3.92 16.40
N ASN A 31 -15.40 -3.30 15.72
CA ASN A 31 -15.28 -3.04 14.29
C ASN A 31 -14.80 -1.59 14.06
N PRO A 32 -13.50 -1.38 13.81
CA PRO A 32 -12.92 -0.04 13.60
C PRO A 32 -13.37 0.63 12.28
N LEU A 33 -14.09 -0.07 11.39
CA LEU A 33 -14.53 0.47 10.09
C LEU A 33 -15.93 1.12 10.14
N VAL A 34 -16.72 0.87 11.20
CA VAL A 34 -18.12 1.32 11.29
C VAL A 34 -18.24 2.81 11.58
N TYR A 35 -17.22 3.40 12.22
CA TYR A 35 -17.28 4.79 12.68
C TYR A 35 -16.33 5.66 11.87
N THR A 36 -16.84 6.73 11.27
CA THR A 36 -16.07 7.65 10.42
C THR A 36 -14.89 8.30 11.15
N ASN A 37 -14.97 8.39 12.49
CA ASN A 37 -13.95 8.99 13.34
C ASN A 37 -13.43 8.00 14.39
N SER A 38 -13.38 6.70 14.06
CA SER A 38 -12.83 5.70 14.98
C SER A 38 -11.33 5.97 15.22
N PRO A 39 -10.84 5.89 16.47
CA PRO A 39 -9.41 5.94 16.73
C PRO A 39 -8.69 4.76 16.08
N LEU A 40 -7.43 4.95 15.71
CA LEU A 40 -6.59 3.83 15.30
C LEU A 40 -6.29 2.97 16.54
N VAL A 41 -6.35 1.65 16.37
CA VAL A 41 -6.08 0.69 17.42
C VAL A 41 -4.74 0.02 17.12
N ILE A 42 -3.78 0.19 18.01
CA ILE A 42 -2.42 -0.33 17.86
C ILE A 42 -2.01 -1.11 19.13
N PRO A 43 -1.03 -2.03 19.05
CA PRO A 43 -0.49 -2.66 20.25
C PRO A 43 0.02 -1.61 21.24
N ASN A 44 -0.17 -1.83 22.54
CA ASN A 44 0.29 -0.90 23.56
C ASN A 44 1.82 -0.68 23.47
N GLY A 45 2.23 0.58 23.33
CA GLY A 45 3.64 0.94 23.12
C GLY A 45 4.22 0.55 21.75
N GLY A 46 3.42 -0.07 20.87
CA GLY A 46 3.84 -0.55 19.56
C GLY A 46 3.75 0.50 18.46
N ASN A 47 4.33 0.17 17.30
CA ASN A 47 4.34 1.04 16.10
C ASN A 47 3.79 0.29 14.87
N THR A 48 2.83 -0.62 15.10
CA THR A 48 2.18 -1.41 14.05
C THR A 48 0.66 -1.30 14.20
N PHE A 49 -0.07 -1.62 13.13
CA PHE A 49 -1.52 -1.70 13.18
C PHE A 49 -1.93 -3.08 13.68
N LEU A 50 -3.00 -3.14 14.47
CA LEU A 50 -3.73 -4.40 14.64
C LEU A 50 -4.61 -4.61 13.40
N TYR A 51 -4.73 -5.85 12.96
CA TYR A 51 -5.63 -6.25 11.87
C TYR A 51 -6.58 -7.34 12.38
N PRO A 52 -7.82 -7.42 11.85
CA PRO A 52 -8.71 -8.52 12.17
C PRO A 52 -8.19 -9.82 11.58
N GLN A 53 -8.69 -10.95 12.09
CA GLN A 53 -8.43 -12.24 11.47
C GLN A 53 -8.93 -12.26 10.02
N HIS A 54 -8.34 -13.13 9.21
CA HIS A 54 -8.74 -13.29 7.80
C HIS A 54 -10.25 -13.53 7.69
N GLY A 55 -10.90 -12.83 6.77
CA GLY A 55 -12.35 -12.92 6.58
C GLY A 55 -13.19 -12.11 7.57
N GLU A 56 -12.59 -11.50 8.59
CA GLU A 56 -13.30 -10.69 9.58
C GLU A 56 -13.13 -9.18 9.33
N THR A 57 -14.01 -8.38 9.94
CA THR A 57 -13.89 -6.90 10.04
C THR A 57 -13.67 -6.43 11.48
N THR A 58 -13.76 -7.36 12.43
CA THR A 58 -13.75 -7.09 13.86
C THR A 58 -12.40 -7.47 14.45
N LEU A 59 -11.80 -6.58 15.22
CA LEU A 59 -10.63 -6.87 16.05
C LEU A 59 -11.10 -7.62 17.29
N ARG A 60 -10.45 -8.76 17.58
CA ARG A 60 -10.58 -9.49 18.83
C ARG A 60 -9.39 -9.21 19.73
N ILE A 61 -9.65 -8.63 20.90
CA ILE A 61 -8.63 -8.30 21.89
C ILE A 61 -8.95 -9.10 23.16
N PRO A 62 -8.09 -10.04 23.59
CA PRO A 62 -8.25 -10.78 24.84
C PRO A 62 -8.53 -9.89 26.05
N ALA A 63 -9.44 -10.32 26.94
CA ALA A 63 -9.66 -9.64 28.21
C ALA A 63 -8.36 -9.48 29.00
N GLY A 64 -8.15 -8.30 29.57
CA GLY A 64 -6.92 -7.93 30.27
C GLY A 64 -5.79 -7.44 29.35
N GLN A 65 -5.86 -7.64 28.03
CA GLN A 65 -4.86 -7.08 27.11
C GLN A 65 -5.08 -5.57 26.94
N THR A 66 -3.97 -4.83 26.89
CA THR A 66 -3.95 -3.38 26.65
C THR A 66 -3.57 -3.05 25.21
N VAL A 67 -4.27 -2.09 24.62
CA VAL A 67 -4.00 -1.48 23.31
C VAL A 67 -3.88 0.04 23.47
N ASP A 68 -3.21 0.71 22.53
CA ASP A 68 -3.29 2.17 22.44
C ASP A 68 -4.37 2.55 21.42
N LEU A 69 -5.25 3.47 21.82
CA LEU A 69 -6.16 4.18 20.93
C LEU A 69 -5.48 5.50 20.57
N VAL A 70 -5.35 5.81 19.28
CA VAL A 70 -4.60 6.99 18.83
C VAL A 70 -5.35 7.77 17.74
N CYS A 71 -5.24 9.10 17.78
CA CYS A 71 -5.76 10.03 16.78
C CYS A 71 -4.65 10.93 16.24
N PRO A 72 -3.73 10.41 15.41
CA PRO A 72 -2.50 11.14 15.08
C PRO A 72 -2.76 12.45 14.31
N GLY A 73 -2.17 13.55 14.77
CA GLY A 73 -2.43 14.89 14.23
C GLY A 73 -3.82 15.44 14.56
N SER A 74 -4.50 14.83 15.53
CA SER A 74 -5.83 15.19 16.02
C SER A 74 -5.94 14.88 17.52
N VAL A 75 -7.13 15.03 18.11
CA VAL A 75 -7.36 14.86 19.54
C VAL A 75 -8.36 13.72 19.77
N LEU A 76 -8.08 12.83 20.72
CA LEU A 76 -9.06 11.85 21.18
C LEU A 76 -10.17 12.54 21.98
N VAL A 77 -11.39 12.09 21.78
CA VAL A 77 -12.55 12.46 22.57
C VAL A 77 -13.03 11.20 23.29
N VAL A 78 -13.02 11.24 24.62
CA VAL A 78 -13.46 10.14 25.49
C VAL A 78 -14.63 10.67 26.32
N LEU A 79 -15.80 10.03 26.21
CA LEU A 79 -17.02 10.46 26.93
C LEU A 79 -17.37 11.95 26.69
N GLY A 80 -17.11 12.45 25.48
CA GLY A 80 -17.35 13.86 25.10
C GLY A 80 -16.31 14.86 25.62
N SER A 81 -15.35 14.41 26.42
CA SER A 81 -14.24 15.25 26.90
C SER A 81 -13.00 15.04 26.03
N ARG A 82 -12.31 16.14 25.69
CA ARG A 82 -11.03 16.06 24.96
C ARG A 82 -9.97 15.43 25.86
N ALA A 83 -9.29 14.41 25.34
CA ALA A 83 -8.15 13.73 25.95
C ALA A 83 -6.84 14.10 25.22
N GLN A 84 -5.77 13.34 25.42
CA GLN A 84 -4.51 13.47 24.68
C GLN A 84 -4.63 12.91 23.24
N GLU A 85 -3.55 12.94 22.46
CA GLU A 85 -3.51 12.32 21.11
C GLU A 85 -3.58 10.78 21.16
N SER A 86 -3.26 10.20 22.32
CA SER A 86 -3.33 8.76 22.59
C SER A 86 -3.87 8.45 23.99
N VAL A 87 -4.46 7.27 24.16
CA VAL A 87 -4.82 6.71 25.46
C VAL A 87 -4.68 5.20 25.45
N SER A 88 -4.21 4.61 26.55
CA SER A 88 -4.20 3.16 26.70
C SER A 88 -5.57 2.65 27.13
N ALA A 89 -6.03 1.58 26.49
CA ALA A 89 -7.32 0.95 26.73
C ALA A 89 -7.12 -0.53 27.03
N THR A 90 -7.56 -0.99 28.21
CA THR A 90 -7.45 -2.40 28.61
C THR A 90 -8.77 -3.10 28.38
N CYS A 91 -8.77 -4.19 27.62
CA CYS A 91 -9.99 -4.92 27.30
C CYS A 91 -10.65 -5.50 28.57
N ILE A 92 -11.98 -5.39 28.67
CA ILE A 92 -12.79 -6.06 29.68
C ILE A 92 -13.61 -7.18 29.02
N SER A 93 -14.52 -6.84 28.10
CA SER A 93 -15.41 -7.77 27.39
C SER A 93 -16.25 -7.03 26.34
N ASN A 94 -16.66 -7.68 25.25
CA ASN A 94 -17.51 -7.11 24.19
C ASN A 94 -16.92 -5.79 23.64
N ILE A 95 -17.62 -4.66 23.78
CA ILE A 95 -17.08 -3.35 23.37
C ILE A 95 -16.56 -2.53 24.56
N ARG A 96 -16.37 -3.13 25.73
CA ARG A 96 -16.00 -2.42 26.98
C ARG A 96 -14.50 -2.49 27.25
N PHE A 97 -13.93 -1.33 27.50
CA PHE A 97 -12.53 -1.15 27.88
C PHE A 97 -12.43 -0.40 29.21
N ARG A 98 -11.34 -0.60 29.93
CA ARG A 98 -10.90 0.30 31.00
C ARG A 98 -10.00 1.37 30.39
N ILE A 99 -10.44 2.63 30.44
CA ILE A 99 -9.75 3.80 29.87
C ILE A 99 -9.70 4.87 30.96
N LEU A 100 -8.50 5.38 31.28
CA LEU A 100 -8.29 6.37 32.36
C LEU A 100 -8.91 5.95 33.71
N GLY A 101 -8.91 4.64 34.00
CA GLY A 101 -9.49 4.07 35.22
C GLY A 101 -11.00 3.75 35.14
N GLU A 102 -11.70 4.32 34.16
CA GLU A 102 -13.15 4.20 34.00
C GLU A 102 -13.55 3.07 33.03
N ARG A 103 -14.77 2.55 33.21
CA ARG A 103 -15.37 1.58 32.27
C ARG A 103 -16.01 2.34 31.11
N THR A 104 -15.45 2.22 29.90
CA THR A 104 -15.86 2.97 28.72
C THR A 104 -16.21 2.03 27.57
N LEU A 105 -17.29 2.33 26.85
CA LEU A 105 -17.62 1.64 25.60
C LEU A 105 -16.74 2.19 24.47
N PHE A 106 -16.28 1.34 23.56
CA PHE A 106 -15.49 1.77 22.40
C PHE A 106 -16.22 2.84 21.55
N THR A 107 -17.55 2.75 21.48
CA THR A 107 -18.42 3.74 20.81
C THR A 107 -18.41 5.13 21.45
N GLN A 108 -17.87 5.26 22.66
CA GLN A 108 -17.72 6.52 23.38
C GLN A 108 -16.31 7.12 23.21
N VAL A 109 -15.48 6.53 22.35
CA VAL A 109 -14.15 7.02 21.98
C VAL A 109 -14.12 7.35 20.50
N SER A 110 -13.66 8.56 20.16
CA SER A 110 -13.55 9.01 18.77
C SER A 110 -12.40 9.98 18.58
N CYS A 111 -12.05 10.25 17.32
CA CYS A 111 -11.16 11.35 16.94
C CYS A 111 -11.96 12.61 16.61
N ALA A 112 -11.44 13.77 17.00
CA ALA A 112 -12.02 15.07 16.64
C ALA A 112 -11.88 15.41 15.15
N GLY A 113 -11.00 14.72 14.43
CA GLY A 113 -10.72 14.89 13.01
C GLY A 113 -9.90 13.73 12.46
N ASP A 114 -9.70 13.73 11.13
CA ASP A 114 -8.98 12.67 10.43
C ASP A 114 -7.52 12.56 10.87
N ALA A 115 -6.97 11.35 10.81
CA ALA A 115 -5.56 11.13 11.05
C ALA A 115 -4.71 11.80 9.94
N VAL A 116 -3.69 12.56 10.34
CA VAL A 116 -2.83 13.30 9.42
C VAL A 116 -1.52 12.54 9.23
N ALA A 117 -1.35 11.91 8.07
CA ALA A 117 -0.09 11.28 7.70
C ALA A 117 0.94 12.34 7.27
N ILE A 118 2.23 12.05 7.37
CA ILE A 118 3.34 12.85 6.82
C ILE A 118 4.34 11.94 6.10
N THR A 119 5.21 12.52 5.27
CA THR A 119 6.44 11.84 4.83
C THR A 119 7.62 12.47 5.55
N ARG A 120 8.57 11.65 6.03
CA ARG A 120 9.86 12.14 6.56
C ARG A 120 11.03 11.28 6.12
N PHE A 121 12.22 11.85 6.00
CA PHE A 121 13.45 11.07 5.89
C PHE A 121 13.80 10.36 7.21
N THR A 122 14.32 9.14 7.11
CA THR A 122 14.79 8.34 8.26
C THR A 122 16.27 8.56 8.60
N GLY A 123 17.02 9.22 7.70
CA GLY A 123 18.48 9.32 7.76
C GLY A 123 19.20 8.13 7.12
N ALA A 124 18.51 7.04 6.79
CA ALA A 124 19.09 5.90 6.08
C ALA A 124 19.15 6.10 4.56
N THR A 125 20.03 5.34 3.91
CA THR A 125 20.14 5.23 2.45
C THR A 125 19.53 3.93 1.96
N CYS A 126 19.09 3.91 0.70
CA CYS A 126 18.63 2.73 -0.02
C CYS A 126 19.41 2.60 -1.34
N GLU A 127 18.98 1.67 -2.18
CA GLU A 127 19.61 1.31 -3.44
C GLU A 127 19.82 2.51 -4.37
N SER A 128 20.81 2.40 -5.25
CA SER A 128 21.17 3.44 -6.22
C SER A 128 21.45 4.83 -5.61
N GLY A 129 21.93 4.88 -4.37
CA GLY A 129 22.21 6.15 -3.67
C GLY A 129 20.96 6.90 -3.23
N GLY A 130 19.79 6.24 -3.26
CA GLY A 130 18.55 6.81 -2.76
C GLY A 130 18.57 7.02 -1.25
N ARG A 131 17.61 7.80 -0.76
CA ARG A 131 17.38 8.06 0.66
C ARG A 131 16.07 7.41 1.09
N VAL A 132 16.07 6.81 2.28
CA VAL A 132 14.89 6.16 2.84
C VAL A 132 13.98 7.20 3.47
N GLY A 133 12.82 7.39 2.86
CA GLY A 133 11.67 8.06 3.45
C GLY A 133 10.70 7.06 4.07
N GLU A 134 9.87 7.54 4.99
CA GLU A 134 8.75 6.78 5.54
C GLU A 134 7.48 7.64 5.56
N ILE A 135 6.38 7.07 5.10
CA ILE A 135 5.04 7.65 5.18
C ILE A 135 4.30 6.97 6.32
N GLY A 136 3.60 7.75 7.13
CA GLY A 136 2.96 7.24 8.33
C GLY A 136 2.45 8.35 9.22
N PHE A 137 2.23 8.01 10.48
CA PHE A 137 1.65 8.90 11.48
C PHE A 137 2.64 9.14 12.62
N SER A 138 2.88 10.41 12.95
CA SER A 138 3.62 10.77 14.15
C SER A 138 2.73 10.51 15.37
N LEU A 139 3.17 9.64 16.29
CA LEU A 139 2.45 9.37 17.54
C LEU A 139 3.05 10.18 18.70
N THR A 140 4.37 10.32 18.70
CA THR A 140 5.18 11.18 19.59
C THR A 140 6.45 11.57 18.83
N ASP A 141 7.31 12.40 19.42
CA ASP A 141 8.62 12.75 18.83
C ASP A 141 9.51 11.53 18.53
N SER A 142 9.33 10.42 19.25
CA SER A 142 10.13 9.20 19.12
C SER A 142 9.37 8.00 18.53
N ARG A 143 8.04 8.07 18.41
CA ARG A 143 7.20 6.97 17.89
C ARG A 143 6.52 7.38 16.60
N PHE A 144 6.78 6.61 15.55
CA PHE A 144 6.18 6.79 14.24
C PHE A 144 5.54 5.50 13.76
N LEU A 145 4.26 5.58 13.43
CA LEU A 145 3.48 4.49 12.89
C LEU A 145 3.63 4.50 11.37
N ARG A 146 4.70 3.87 10.88
CA ARG A 146 5.01 3.76 9.45
C ARG A 146 3.99 2.86 8.74
N ILE A 147 3.53 3.29 7.57
CA ILE A 147 2.69 2.50 6.66
C ILE A 147 3.39 2.13 5.35
N ILE A 148 4.26 3.00 4.85
CA ILE A 148 4.96 2.83 3.57
C ILE A 148 6.40 3.25 3.78
N LEU A 149 7.34 2.42 3.35
CA LEU A 149 8.73 2.81 3.17
C LEU A 149 8.90 3.29 1.72
N VAL A 150 9.65 4.38 1.53
CA VAL A 150 9.94 4.95 0.21
C VAL A 150 11.46 4.96 0.03
N CYS A 151 11.96 4.34 -1.03
CA CYS A 151 13.31 4.62 -1.50
C CYS A 151 13.24 5.77 -2.50
N TYR A 152 13.83 6.91 -2.16
CA TYR A 152 13.64 8.16 -2.88
C TYR A 152 14.94 8.65 -3.53
N ASP A 153 14.88 8.92 -4.84
CA ASP A 153 15.97 9.55 -5.58
C ASP A 153 15.84 11.08 -5.46
N THR A 154 16.76 11.69 -4.72
CA THR A 154 16.77 13.14 -4.50
C THR A 154 17.24 13.95 -5.70
N VAL A 155 17.92 13.34 -6.66
CA VAL A 155 18.35 14.00 -7.91
C VAL A 155 17.17 14.06 -8.87
N ALA A 156 16.51 12.92 -9.10
CA ALA A 156 15.32 12.86 -9.94
C ALA A 156 14.07 13.46 -9.27
N GLN A 157 14.09 13.62 -7.94
CA GLN A 157 12.96 14.02 -7.09
C GLN A 157 11.74 13.13 -7.33
N SER A 158 11.98 11.81 -7.30
CA SER A 158 10.97 10.77 -7.56
C SER A 158 11.28 9.53 -6.70
N PRO A 159 10.25 8.75 -6.28
CA PRO A 159 10.52 7.45 -5.68
C PRO A 159 11.16 6.51 -6.70
N LEU A 160 12.14 5.71 -6.28
CA LEU A 160 12.63 4.53 -6.99
C LEU A 160 11.66 3.37 -6.78
N TYR A 161 11.25 3.16 -5.53
CA TYR A 161 10.22 2.21 -5.15
C TYR A 161 9.58 2.57 -3.81
N THR A 162 8.45 1.95 -3.53
CA THR A 162 7.79 1.91 -2.22
C THR A 162 7.64 0.46 -1.76
N TYR A 163 7.55 0.28 -0.44
CA TYR A 163 7.36 -1.00 0.21
C TYR A 163 6.30 -0.90 1.29
N PHE A 164 5.42 -1.91 1.38
CA PHE A 164 4.48 -2.09 2.47
C PHE A 164 4.14 -3.57 2.67
N ASP A 165 3.59 -3.89 3.83
CA ASP A 165 3.03 -5.20 4.15
C ASP A 165 1.51 -5.17 3.93
N MET A 166 1.02 -6.08 3.09
CA MET A 166 -0.40 -6.29 2.83
C MET A 166 -0.93 -7.43 3.70
N THR A 167 -1.99 -7.16 4.45
CA THR A 167 -2.66 -8.17 5.26
C THR A 167 -3.54 -9.12 4.43
N ALA A 168 -3.62 -10.38 4.82
CA ALA A 168 -4.59 -11.37 4.32
C ALA A 168 -6.04 -10.86 4.40
N SER A 169 -6.36 -10.02 5.40
CA SER A 169 -7.70 -9.47 5.63
C SER A 169 -8.10 -8.38 4.63
N ILE A 170 -7.25 -8.05 3.65
CA ILE A 170 -7.47 -6.95 2.68
C ILE A 170 -8.78 -7.06 1.90
N GLY A 171 -9.37 -8.26 1.77
CA GLY A 171 -10.67 -8.47 1.13
C GLY A 171 -11.81 -7.68 1.78
N ASN A 172 -11.71 -7.39 3.08
CA ASN A 172 -12.70 -6.68 3.88
C ASN A 172 -12.30 -5.21 4.18
N ASN A 173 -11.37 -4.65 3.42
CA ASN A 173 -10.94 -3.28 3.66
C ASN A 173 -12.06 -2.24 3.49
N ALA A 174 -11.86 -1.09 4.11
CA ALA A 174 -12.79 0.03 4.03
C ALA A 174 -13.08 0.43 2.58
N LYS A 175 -14.37 0.65 2.27
CA LYS A 175 -14.85 1.10 0.97
C LYS A 175 -15.46 2.49 1.08
N GLY A 176 -15.47 3.23 -0.02
CA GLY A 176 -16.14 4.54 -0.10
C GLY A 176 -15.56 5.64 0.80
N THR A 177 -14.34 5.48 1.34
CA THR A 177 -13.75 6.51 2.20
C THR A 177 -13.37 7.76 1.39
N PRO A 178 -13.60 8.98 1.91
CA PRO A 178 -13.24 10.23 1.24
C PRO A 178 -11.77 10.23 0.80
N ARG A 179 -11.49 10.83 -0.37
CA ARG A 179 -10.13 10.93 -0.92
C ARG A 179 -9.56 12.31 -0.62
N PRO A 180 -8.45 12.44 0.12
CA PRO A 180 -7.81 13.74 0.34
C PRO A 180 -7.09 14.23 -0.91
N LEU A 181 -6.68 15.49 -0.89
CA LEU A 181 -5.71 16.02 -1.86
C LEU A 181 -4.32 15.43 -1.61
N PHE A 182 -3.50 15.38 -2.66
CA PHE A 182 -2.10 14.98 -2.51
C PHE A 182 -1.28 16.00 -1.72
N GLY A 183 -0.61 15.54 -0.67
CA GLY A 183 0.33 16.32 0.13
C GLY A 183 1.73 16.37 -0.48
N GLN A 184 2.36 17.54 -0.44
CA GLN A 184 3.77 17.76 -0.75
C GLN A 184 4.53 17.98 0.54
N ASP A 185 5.53 17.14 0.81
CA ASP A 185 6.48 17.31 1.91
C ASP A 185 7.74 17.98 1.35
N ASN A 186 7.95 19.26 1.68
CA ASN A 186 8.89 20.14 0.96
C ASN A 186 10.36 19.68 1.02
N GLU A 187 10.77 18.93 2.04
CA GLU A 187 12.14 18.43 2.14
C GLU A 187 12.53 17.45 1.01
N PHE A 188 11.55 16.88 0.29
CA PHE A 188 11.77 15.96 -0.82
C PHE A 188 11.92 16.67 -2.17
N TYR A 189 11.55 17.95 -2.27
CA TYR A 189 11.41 18.65 -3.55
C TYR A 189 12.16 19.99 -3.56
N ASN A 190 12.98 20.19 -4.60
CA ASN A 190 13.63 21.44 -4.92
C ASN A 190 13.23 21.86 -6.35
N LEU A 191 12.10 22.57 -6.44
CA LEU A 191 11.44 22.94 -7.71
C LEU A 191 11.33 24.46 -7.91
N GLY A 192 12.13 25.24 -7.19
CA GLY A 192 12.06 26.70 -7.19
C GLY A 192 10.68 27.19 -6.71
N SER A 193 10.04 28.05 -7.50
CA SER A 193 8.69 28.59 -7.21
C SER A 193 7.54 27.65 -7.59
N ARG A 194 7.83 26.49 -8.20
CA ARG A 194 6.82 25.53 -8.65
C ARG A 194 6.50 24.52 -7.55
N THR A 195 5.24 24.12 -7.48
CA THR A 195 4.83 22.97 -6.64
C THR A 195 4.62 21.73 -7.50
N VAL A 196 4.81 20.55 -6.93
CA VAL A 196 4.54 19.28 -7.61
C VAL A 196 3.09 19.24 -8.12
N ASN A 197 2.15 19.77 -7.33
CA ASN A 197 0.75 19.85 -7.73
C ASN A 197 0.53 20.62 -9.03
N GLN A 198 1.22 21.75 -9.21
CA GLN A 198 1.15 22.54 -10.44
C GLN A 198 1.69 21.75 -11.63
N LEU A 199 2.79 21.00 -11.45
CA LEU A 199 3.39 20.19 -12.51
C LEU A 199 2.45 19.09 -13.02
N TYR A 200 1.57 18.59 -12.16
CA TYR A 200 0.55 17.60 -12.53
C TYR A 200 -0.71 18.22 -13.17
N THR A 201 -0.83 19.55 -13.32
CA THR A 201 -1.96 20.13 -14.05
C THR A 201 -1.76 19.94 -15.56
N ARG A 202 -2.84 19.61 -16.28
CA ARG A 202 -2.75 19.35 -17.73
C ARG A 202 -2.16 20.51 -18.52
N ALA A 203 -2.51 21.75 -18.14
CA ALA A 203 -1.98 22.94 -18.80
C ALA A 203 -0.45 23.01 -18.69
N VAL A 204 0.10 22.76 -17.50
CA VAL A 204 1.55 22.73 -17.28
C VAL A 204 2.20 21.54 -17.97
N GLN A 205 1.62 20.34 -17.84
CA GLN A 205 2.19 19.17 -18.51
C GLN A 205 2.26 19.38 -20.02
N ARG A 206 1.19 19.90 -20.63
CA ARG A 206 1.15 20.21 -22.06
C ARG A 206 2.24 21.19 -22.45
N GLN A 207 2.36 22.30 -21.73
CA GLN A 207 3.42 23.27 -21.98
C GLN A 207 4.81 22.62 -21.91
N THR A 208 5.11 21.91 -20.82
CA THR A 208 6.42 21.30 -20.59
C THR A 208 6.73 20.20 -21.61
N VAL A 209 5.83 19.24 -21.80
CA VAL A 209 6.03 18.11 -22.71
C VAL A 209 6.12 18.58 -24.15
N ASN A 210 5.24 19.48 -24.60
CA ASN A 210 5.27 19.97 -25.97
C ASN A 210 6.55 20.73 -26.27
N THR A 211 7.03 21.56 -25.34
CA THR A 211 8.33 22.23 -25.49
C THR A 211 9.48 21.23 -25.61
N LEU A 212 9.49 20.14 -24.83
CA LEU A 212 10.52 19.11 -24.93
C LEU A 212 10.57 18.44 -26.32
N ILE A 213 9.42 18.25 -26.97
CA ILE A 213 9.31 17.51 -28.24
C ILE A 213 9.13 18.41 -29.46
N GLY A 214 9.30 19.73 -29.31
CA GLY A 214 9.23 20.68 -30.43
C GLY A 214 7.83 20.94 -30.98
N LEU A 215 6.79 20.71 -30.17
CA LEU A 215 5.41 21.08 -30.47
C LEU A 215 5.06 22.48 -29.94
N SER A 216 3.96 23.05 -30.44
CA SER A 216 3.35 24.24 -29.84
C SER A 216 2.94 23.95 -28.39
N THR A 217 3.11 24.90 -27.48
CA THR A 217 2.77 24.75 -26.05
C THR A 217 1.27 24.49 -25.79
N THR A 218 0.42 24.71 -26.79
CA THR A 218 -1.03 24.47 -26.74
C THR A 218 -1.48 23.23 -27.52
N ASP A 219 -0.57 22.51 -28.18
CA ASP A 219 -0.87 21.32 -28.96
C ASP A 219 -1.51 20.20 -28.11
N LEU A 220 -2.51 19.51 -28.67
CA LEU A 220 -3.32 18.50 -27.98
C LEU A 220 -3.00 17.05 -28.38
N THR A 221 -1.97 16.83 -29.20
CA THR A 221 -1.63 15.52 -29.78
C THR A 221 -1.38 14.45 -28.72
N PHE A 222 -0.60 14.77 -27.68
CA PHE A 222 -0.23 13.82 -26.63
C PHE A 222 -0.89 14.10 -25.27
N ILE A 223 -1.18 15.36 -24.98
CA ILE A 223 -1.85 15.79 -23.73
C ILE A 223 -3.10 16.57 -24.08
N ASP A 224 -4.21 15.85 -24.13
CA ASP A 224 -5.49 16.37 -24.61
C ASP A 224 -6.30 17.04 -23.47
N ASN A 225 -7.53 17.44 -23.79
CA ASN A 225 -8.50 17.93 -22.81
C ASN A 225 -9.42 16.83 -22.26
N GLY A 226 -9.32 15.62 -22.82
CA GLY A 226 -10.12 14.46 -22.48
C GLY A 226 -9.71 13.84 -21.14
N SER A 227 -10.30 12.69 -20.83
CA SER A 227 -10.17 12.06 -19.51
C SER A 227 -9.00 11.07 -19.39
N TRP A 228 -8.22 10.88 -20.45
CA TRP A 228 -7.37 9.69 -20.60
C TRP A 228 -5.91 9.99 -20.95
N PHE A 229 -5.64 11.03 -21.74
CA PHE A 229 -4.29 11.31 -22.25
C PHE A 229 -3.65 12.47 -21.50
N PHE A 230 -3.18 12.17 -20.29
CA PHE A 230 -2.35 13.04 -19.46
C PHE A 230 -1.62 12.18 -18.41
N PHE A 231 -0.60 12.72 -17.76
CA PHE A 231 0.05 12.06 -16.63
C PHE A 231 -0.74 12.29 -15.34
N ALA A 232 -1.31 11.23 -14.79
CA ALA A 232 -1.87 11.22 -13.45
C ALA A 232 -0.79 11.07 -12.38
N ARG A 233 -1.20 11.32 -11.13
CA ARG A 233 -0.42 11.03 -9.92
C ARG A 233 -0.53 9.53 -9.63
N GLY A 234 0.18 8.72 -10.41
CA GLY A 234 0.12 7.26 -10.33
C GLY A 234 0.74 6.79 -9.02
N HIS A 235 -0.08 6.18 -8.16
CA HIS A 235 0.38 5.66 -6.88
C HIS A 235 1.33 4.48 -7.09
N LEU A 236 2.40 4.40 -6.29
CA LEU A 236 3.22 3.18 -6.22
C LEU A 236 2.58 2.19 -5.24
N THR A 237 2.30 2.62 -4.02
CA THR A 237 1.44 1.88 -3.09
C THR A 237 0.01 2.41 -3.21
N ALA A 238 -0.91 1.57 -3.70
CA ALA A 238 -2.27 1.99 -4.01
C ALA A 238 -3.09 2.24 -2.75
N ARG A 239 -3.99 3.23 -2.81
CA ARG A 239 -4.97 3.50 -1.75
C ARG A 239 -5.70 2.22 -1.32
N ALA A 240 -6.18 1.43 -2.28
CA ALA A 240 -6.97 0.24 -2.00
C ALA A 240 -6.16 -0.93 -1.43
N ASP A 241 -4.83 -0.84 -1.38
CA ASP A 241 -3.95 -1.87 -0.80
C ASP A 241 -3.92 -1.82 0.74
N PHE A 242 -4.60 -0.86 1.36
CA PHE A 242 -4.72 -0.76 2.82
C PHE A 242 -6.11 -1.05 3.37
N PHE A 243 -6.13 -1.60 4.59
CA PHE A 243 -7.34 -2.01 5.30
C PHE A 243 -8.12 -0.82 5.87
N TYR A 244 -7.43 0.09 6.57
CA TYR A 244 -8.06 1.19 7.32
C TYR A 244 -8.18 2.49 6.51
N PRO A 245 -9.26 3.28 6.68
CA PRO A 245 -9.43 4.57 6.01
C PRO A 245 -8.23 5.51 6.19
N ALA A 246 -7.65 5.57 7.38
CA ALA A 246 -6.47 6.40 7.64
C ALA A 246 -5.26 5.97 6.79
N GLN A 247 -4.99 4.66 6.70
CA GLN A 247 -3.92 4.12 5.86
C GLN A 247 -4.19 4.40 4.36
N GLN A 248 -5.45 4.26 3.92
CA GLN A 248 -5.87 4.61 2.57
C GLN A 248 -5.61 6.10 2.26
N ASN A 249 -5.94 7.00 3.19
CA ASN A 249 -5.74 8.44 3.00
C ASN A 249 -4.27 8.83 3.04
N ALA A 250 -3.46 8.11 3.83
CA ALA A 250 -2.03 8.34 3.94
C ALA A 250 -1.24 8.04 2.65
N THR A 251 -1.82 7.31 1.68
CA THR A 251 -1.17 7.05 0.38
C THR A 251 -1.07 8.28 -0.52
N PHE A 252 -1.82 9.35 -0.23
CA PHE A 252 -1.90 10.58 -1.04
C PHE A 252 -0.72 11.52 -0.76
N ARG A 253 0.49 11.02 -0.99
CA ARG A 253 1.75 11.75 -0.84
C ARG A 253 2.49 11.70 -2.17
N TYR A 254 3.03 12.83 -2.63
CA TYR A 254 3.76 12.84 -3.91
C TYR A 254 4.99 11.95 -3.89
N THR A 255 5.54 11.67 -2.72
CA THR A 255 6.64 10.71 -2.51
C THR A 255 6.22 9.25 -2.75
N ASN A 256 4.92 8.95 -2.75
CA ASN A 256 4.33 7.67 -3.13
C ASN A 256 3.74 7.70 -4.57
N ALA A 257 4.12 8.68 -5.39
CA ALA A 257 3.61 8.78 -6.75
C ALA A 257 4.71 9.08 -7.77
N ALA A 258 4.46 8.65 -9.00
CA ALA A 258 5.23 9.03 -10.17
C ALA A 258 4.28 9.35 -11.35
N PRO A 259 4.73 10.08 -12.39
CA PRO A 259 3.88 10.40 -13.54
C PRO A 259 3.45 9.15 -14.31
N GLN A 260 2.17 8.85 -14.30
CA GLN A 260 1.61 7.66 -14.97
C GLN A 260 0.56 8.08 -15.97
N TRP A 261 0.63 7.62 -17.22
CA TRP A 261 -0.43 7.90 -18.19
C TRP A 261 -1.78 7.43 -17.65
N GLN A 262 -2.80 8.29 -17.71
CA GLN A 262 -4.09 8.01 -17.09
C GLN A 262 -4.80 6.78 -17.70
N THR A 263 -4.61 6.51 -19.00
CA THR A 263 -5.04 5.25 -19.63
C THR A 263 -4.45 4.01 -18.97
N PHE A 264 -3.19 4.05 -18.57
CA PHE A 264 -2.51 2.95 -17.89
C PHE A 264 -2.87 2.88 -16.40
N ASN A 265 -2.78 4.01 -15.69
CA ASN A 265 -3.14 4.15 -14.27
C ASN A 265 -4.58 3.69 -13.98
N GLY A 266 -5.55 4.21 -14.75
CA GLY A 266 -6.97 3.98 -14.51
C GLY A 266 -7.49 2.62 -14.99
N LEU A 267 -6.70 1.88 -15.77
CA LEU A 267 -7.11 0.61 -16.39
C LEU A 267 -6.16 -0.52 -15.96
N LYS A 268 -5.14 -0.83 -16.77
CA LYS A 268 -4.33 -2.05 -16.59
C LYS A 268 -3.59 -2.10 -15.27
N TRP A 269 -3.05 -0.97 -14.82
CA TRP A 269 -2.35 -0.94 -13.54
C TRP A 269 -3.30 -1.19 -12.37
N ASN A 270 -4.52 -0.64 -12.41
CA ASN A 270 -5.56 -0.92 -11.41
C ASN A 270 -6.01 -2.39 -11.41
N GLU A 271 -6.03 -3.08 -12.57
CA GLU A 271 -6.28 -4.54 -12.65
C GLU A 271 -5.19 -5.36 -11.93
N ILE A 272 -3.92 -4.98 -12.07
CA ILE A 272 -2.79 -5.61 -11.35
C ILE A 272 -2.94 -5.46 -9.84
N GLU A 273 -3.21 -4.23 -9.40
CA GLU A 273 -3.38 -3.93 -7.99
C GLU A 273 -4.57 -4.72 -7.42
N GLY A 274 -5.69 -4.78 -8.14
CA GLY A 274 -6.85 -5.58 -7.78
C GLY A 274 -6.58 -7.08 -7.71
N SER A 275 -5.82 -7.62 -8.67
CA SER A 275 -5.43 -9.03 -8.70
C SER A 275 -4.53 -9.39 -7.51
N THR A 276 -3.60 -8.50 -7.14
CA THR A 276 -2.71 -8.68 -5.98
C THR A 276 -3.51 -8.79 -4.68
N ARG A 277 -4.44 -7.85 -4.44
CA ARG A 277 -5.33 -7.90 -3.26
C ARG A 277 -6.21 -9.15 -3.24
N SER A 278 -6.72 -9.54 -4.39
CA SER A 278 -7.53 -10.75 -4.53
C SER A 278 -6.73 -12.00 -4.22
N TYR A 279 -5.45 -12.05 -4.59
CA TYR A 279 -4.56 -13.16 -4.26
C TYR A 279 -4.36 -13.29 -2.75
N ALA A 280 -3.97 -12.20 -2.07
CA ALA A 280 -3.80 -12.19 -0.62
C ALA A 280 -5.06 -12.68 0.11
N SER A 281 -6.21 -12.12 -0.27
CA SER A 281 -7.48 -12.43 0.35
C SER A 281 -7.97 -13.85 0.05
N ARG A 282 -7.83 -14.37 -1.17
CA ARG A 282 -8.32 -15.74 -1.49
C ARG A 282 -7.46 -16.83 -0.88
N ASN A 283 -6.16 -16.59 -0.75
CA ASN A 283 -5.23 -17.56 -0.21
C ASN A 283 -4.99 -17.41 1.31
N ALA A 284 -5.60 -16.40 1.94
CA ALA A 284 -5.42 -16.09 3.36
C ALA A 284 -3.93 -15.91 3.75
N VAL A 285 -3.19 -15.17 2.92
CA VAL A 285 -1.75 -14.92 3.12
C VAL A 285 -1.45 -13.44 3.23
N ASP A 286 -0.54 -13.10 4.14
CA ASP A 286 0.09 -11.79 4.17
C ASP A 286 1.16 -11.71 3.08
N LEU A 287 1.28 -10.54 2.44
CA LEU A 287 2.23 -10.32 1.36
C LEU A 287 3.14 -9.14 1.68
N GLN A 288 4.40 -9.28 1.32
CA GLN A 288 5.34 -8.18 1.23
C GLN A 288 5.32 -7.65 -0.20
N VAL A 289 5.03 -6.36 -0.37
CA VAL A 289 4.80 -5.76 -1.70
C VAL A 289 5.73 -4.58 -1.91
N TRP A 290 6.49 -4.63 -3.00
CA TRP A 290 7.27 -3.50 -3.50
C TRP A 290 6.70 -3.05 -4.82
N THR A 291 6.46 -1.75 -4.98
CA THR A 291 6.15 -1.17 -6.29
C THR A 291 7.19 -0.11 -6.61
N GLY A 292 7.77 -0.14 -7.79
CA GLY A 292 8.70 0.89 -8.21
C GLY A 292 8.62 1.20 -9.69
N ILE A 293 9.55 2.05 -10.12
CA ILE A 293 9.61 2.59 -11.47
C ILE A 293 10.94 2.23 -12.15
N HIS A 294 10.97 2.26 -13.47
CA HIS A 294 12.20 2.07 -14.24
C HIS A 294 12.20 2.80 -15.58
N GLY A 295 13.37 3.30 -15.97
CA GLY A 295 13.57 4.09 -17.20
C GLY A 295 12.78 5.40 -17.21
N VAL A 296 12.80 6.08 -18.36
CA VAL A 296 12.01 7.29 -18.63
C VAL A 296 11.28 7.09 -19.95
N THR A 297 9.97 7.29 -19.97
CA THR A 297 9.18 7.17 -21.21
C THR A 297 9.59 8.26 -22.19
N THR A 298 9.47 7.96 -23.48
CA THR A 298 9.79 8.90 -24.54
C THR A 298 8.59 9.22 -25.42
N LEU A 299 8.64 10.37 -26.07
CA LEU A 299 7.75 10.74 -27.18
C LEU A 299 8.62 11.22 -28.37
N PRO A 300 8.17 11.03 -29.63
CA PRO A 300 8.93 11.49 -30.79
C PRO A 300 8.95 13.01 -30.88
N HIS A 301 10.12 13.59 -31.14
CA HIS A 301 10.24 15.00 -31.48
C HIS A 301 9.56 15.29 -32.82
N GLN A 302 8.76 16.37 -32.89
CA GLN A 302 7.92 16.70 -34.05
C GLN A 302 8.69 16.76 -35.38
N THR A 303 9.87 17.39 -35.39
CA THR A 303 10.66 17.58 -36.62
C THR A 303 11.61 16.43 -36.94
N THR A 304 12.27 15.84 -35.94
CA THR A 304 13.36 14.89 -36.17
C THR A 304 12.94 13.43 -36.00
N GLY A 305 11.78 13.16 -35.39
CA GLY A 305 11.34 11.82 -35.02
C GLY A 305 12.15 11.16 -33.89
N ALA A 306 13.18 11.83 -33.38
CA ALA A 306 14.01 11.31 -32.29
C ALA A 306 13.20 11.14 -31.00
N GLN A 307 13.42 10.06 -30.27
CA GLN A 307 12.74 9.79 -29.01
C GLN A 307 13.28 10.69 -27.89
N ILE A 308 12.41 11.53 -27.32
CA ILE A 308 12.77 12.50 -26.27
C ILE A 308 12.23 12.02 -24.92
N PRO A 309 13.07 11.91 -23.88
CA PRO A 309 12.64 11.51 -22.55
C PRO A 309 11.80 12.60 -21.87
N ILE A 310 10.72 12.19 -21.23
CA ILE A 310 9.71 13.09 -20.66
C ILE A 310 9.91 13.34 -19.17
N TYR A 311 9.92 14.61 -18.78
CA TYR A 311 10.00 15.09 -17.40
C TYR A 311 8.89 16.10 -17.16
N LEU A 312 8.27 16.09 -15.97
CA LEU A 312 7.24 17.09 -15.63
C LEU A 312 7.84 18.41 -15.14
N PHE A 313 9.11 18.42 -14.72
CA PHE A 313 9.84 19.63 -14.37
C PHE A 313 11.03 19.84 -15.29
N THR A 314 11.14 21.06 -15.83
CA THR A 314 12.29 21.53 -16.60
C THR A 314 12.55 23.00 -16.27
N ASP A 315 13.77 23.34 -15.85
CA ASP A 315 14.16 24.73 -15.57
C ASP A 315 15.66 24.93 -15.85
N ASN A 316 16.01 25.81 -16.79
CA ASN A 316 17.40 26.14 -17.16
C ASN A 316 18.33 24.92 -17.34
N GLY A 317 17.81 23.86 -17.96
CA GLY A 317 18.55 22.60 -18.17
C GLY A 317 18.42 21.57 -17.04
N ASN A 318 17.95 21.96 -15.85
CA ASN A 318 17.60 21.03 -14.78
C ASN A 318 16.30 20.30 -15.11
N ARG A 319 16.22 19.02 -14.73
CA ARG A 319 15.04 18.18 -14.92
C ARG A 319 14.73 17.39 -13.67
N ALA A 320 13.45 17.22 -13.37
CA ALA A 320 12.98 16.42 -12.23
C ALA A 320 11.60 15.82 -12.54
N LEU A 321 11.14 14.90 -11.69
CA LEU A 321 9.91 14.14 -11.87
C LEU A 321 9.85 13.49 -13.27
N PRO A 322 10.79 12.58 -13.59
CA PRO A 322 10.73 11.82 -14.84
C PRO A 322 9.42 11.06 -14.92
N ALA A 323 8.81 11.02 -16.10
CA ALA A 323 7.74 10.07 -16.37
C ALA A 323 8.36 8.70 -16.65
N PRO A 324 8.21 7.70 -15.77
CA PRO A 324 8.89 6.42 -15.96
C PRO A 324 8.39 5.67 -17.19
N ALA A 325 9.27 4.90 -17.82
CA ALA A 325 8.88 4.01 -18.93
C ALA A 325 8.12 2.78 -18.42
N ILE A 326 8.49 2.30 -17.23
CA ILE A 326 7.98 1.05 -16.65
C ILE A 326 7.58 1.28 -15.19
N TYR A 327 6.46 0.69 -14.82
CA TYR A 327 6.13 0.38 -13.43
C TYR A 327 6.33 -1.11 -13.19
N TRP A 328 6.87 -1.48 -12.04
CA TRP A 328 7.02 -2.87 -11.63
C TRP A 328 6.47 -3.06 -10.22
N LYS A 329 5.90 -4.24 -9.94
CA LYS A 329 5.39 -4.64 -8.63
C LYS A 329 5.90 -6.02 -8.27
N VAL A 330 6.74 -6.14 -7.25
CA VAL A 330 7.10 -7.43 -6.64
C VAL A 330 6.06 -7.78 -5.59
N VAL A 331 5.47 -8.97 -5.74
CA VAL A 331 4.55 -9.57 -4.78
C VAL A 331 5.23 -10.80 -4.21
N TYR A 332 5.45 -10.83 -2.90
CA TYR A 332 6.20 -11.88 -2.23
C TYR A 332 5.44 -12.38 -0.99
N GLU A 333 5.26 -13.70 -0.90
CA GLU A 333 4.69 -14.36 0.27
C GLU A 333 5.84 -14.92 1.11
N PRO A 334 6.05 -14.40 2.33
CA PRO A 334 7.30 -14.64 3.07
C PRO A 334 7.43 -16.04 3.70
N ILE A 335 6.33 -16.76 3.95
CA ILE A 335 6.35 -18.08 4.60
C ILE A 335 6.80 -19.16 3.61
N SER A 336 6.15 -19.26 2.44
CA SER A 336 6.52 -20.18 1.37
C SER A 336 7.68 -19.64 0.51
N ARG A 337 8.07 -18.38 0.72
CA ARG A 337 9.12 -17.68 -0.03
C ARG A 337 8.86 -17.68 -1.54
N ARG A 338 7.60 -17.56 -1.94
CA ARG A 338 7.20 -17.51 -3.35
C ARG A 338 6.97 -16.06 -3.75
N GLY A 339 7.36 -15.71 -4.96
CA GLY A 339 7.26 -14.33 -5.43
C GLY A 339 7.19 -14.19 -6.93
N VAL A 340 6.66 -13.07 -7.37
CA VAL A 340 6.57 -12.69 -8.78
C VAL A 340 6.75 -11.19 -8.94
N ALA A 341 7.31 -10.78 -10.07
CA ALA A 341 7.34 -9.39 -10.49
C ALA A 341 6.27 -9.18 -11.58
N LEU A 342 5.43 -8.17 -11.42
CA LEU A 342 4.43 -7.75 -12.40
C LEU A 342 4.91 -6.45 -13.02
N ILE A 343 4.91 -6.36 -14.34
CA ILE A 343 5.51 -5.25 -15.10
C ILE A 343 4.41 -4.60 -15.94
N GLY A 344 4.38 -3.28 -15.97
CA GLY A 344 3.51 -2.50 -16.85
C GLY A 344 4.28 -1.40 -17.57
N VAL A 345 4.03 -1.27 -18.87
CA VAL A 345 4.65 -0.27 -19.75
C VAL A 345 3.81 1.00 -19.73
N ASN A 346 4.41 2.08 -19.26
CA ASN A 346 3.78 3.38 -19.07
C ASN A 346 3.93 4.25 -20.33
N ASN A 347 3.45 3.76 -21.46
CA ASN A 347 3.36 4.55 -22.69
C ASN A 347 2.20 4.05 -23.57
N PRO A 348 1.06 4.76 -23.65
CA PRO A 348 -0.06 4.33 -24.48
C PRO A 348 0.18 4.56 -25.98
N TYR A 349 1.25 5.27 -26.35
CA TYR A 349 1.63 5.55 -27.74
C TYR A 349 2.67 4.55 -28.27
N ASP A 350 3.25 3.72 -27.40
CA ASP A 350 4.19 2.70 -27.80
C ASP A 350 3.46 1.42 -28.22
N THR A 351 3.47 1.16 -29.52
CA THR A 351 2.88 -0.05 -30.11
C THR A 351 3.89 -1.20 -30.24
N THR A 352 5.16 -0.97 -29.89
CA THR A 352 6.25 -1.93 -29.99
C THR A 352 6.48 -2.66 -28.67
N VAL A 353 5.66 -3.67 -28.38
CA VAL A 353 5.73 -4.44 -27.13
C VAL A 353 7.12 -5.03 -26.85
N ALA A 354 7.81 -5.53 -27.88
CA ALA A 354 9.08 -6.25 -27.72
C ALA A 354 10.24 -5.39 -27.20
N SER A 355 10.26 -4.08 -27.49
CA SER A 355 11.32 -3.16 -27.05
C SER A 355 11.25 -2.85 -25.55
N ASN A 356 10.09 -3.10 -24.93
CA ASN A 356 9.82 -2.80 -23.52
C ASN A 356 9.87 -4.03 -22.60
N LEU A 357 10.26 -5.18 -23.14
CA LEU A 357 10.48 -6.39 -22.34
C LEU A 357 11.84 -6.30 -21.65
N ILE A 358 11.83 -5.99 -20.36
CA ILE A 358 13.03 -5.95 -19.52
C ILE A 358 13.38 -7.31 -18.93
N CYS A 359 12.50 -8.31 -19.04
CA CYS A 359 12.73 -9.67 -18.57
C CYS A 359 11.84 -10.70 -19.27
N PRO A 360 12.23 -12.00 -19.25
CA PRO A 360 11.41 -13.08 -19.81
C PRO A 360 10.03 -13.17 -19.17
N ASP A 361 9.00 -13.21 -20.01
CA ASP A 361 7.59 -13.25 -19.59
C ASP A 361 7.21 -14.65 -19.05
N VAL A 362 6.77 -14.69 -17.79
CA VAL A 362 6.25 -15.89 -17.11
C VAL A 362 4.75 -15.79 -16.84
N SER A 363 4.07 -14.78 -17.38
CA SER A 363 2.67 -14.52 -17.06
C SER A 363 1.78 -15.74 -17.29
N SER A 364 2.04 -16.57 -18.31
CA SER A 364 1.26 -17.78 -18.60
C SER A 364 1.20 -18.79 -17.45
N SER A 365 2.12 -18.69 -16.49
CA SER A 365 2.17 -19.53 -15.29
C SER A 365 1.30 -19.00 -14.14
N LEU A 366 0.70 -17.81 -14.26
CA LEU A 366 -0.06 -17.14 -13.21
C LEU A 366 -1.56 -17.20 -13.53
N ASN A 367 -2.32 -17.96 -12.74
CA ASN A 367 -3.75 -18.19 -12.96
C ASN A 367 -4.65 -17.14 -12.28
N TRP A 368 -4.10 -16.34 -11.37
CA TRP A 368 -4.84 -15.38 -10.56
C TRP A 368 -4.83 -13.96 -11.13
N LEU A 369 -4.07 -13.71 -12.19
CA LEU A 369 -4.08 -12.45 -12.94
C LEU A 369 -5.27 -12.42 -13.89
N THR A 370 -6.15 -11.44 -13.75
CA THR A 370 -7.39 -11.34 -14.55
C THR A 370 -7.28 -10.43 -15.78
N TRP A 371 -6.10 -9.85 -16.03
CA TRP A 371 -5.90 -8.87 -17.10
C TRP A 371 -5.83 -9.48 -18.51
N ASN A 372 -6.36 -8.77 -19.50
CA ASN A 372 -6.07 -9.08 -20.90
C ASN A 372 -4.70 -8.49 -21.29
N ARG A 373 -3.71 -9.37 -21.55
CA ARG A 373 -2.31 -9.00 -21.85
C ARG A 373 -2.10 -8.37 -23.23
N LEU A 374 -3.07 -8.52 -24.14
CA LEU A 374 -2.93 -8.08 -25.53
C LEU A 374 -3.48 -6.67 -25.78
N ASN A 375 -4.09 -6.03 -24.79
CA ASN A 375 -4.68 -4.70 -24.96
C ASN A 375 -3.66 -3.58 -24.68
N ILE A 376 -2.83 -3.28 -25.69
CA ILE A 376 -1.72 -2.32 -25.61
C ILE A 376 -2.20 -0.89 -25.32
N THR A 377 -3.37 -0.48 -25.82
CA THR A 377 -3.87 0.90 -25.65
C THR A 377 -4.25 1.24 -24.21
N GLN A 378 -4.46 0.24 -23.37
CA GLN A 378 -4.69 0.38 -21.93
C GLN A 378 -3.41 0.21 -21.11
N GLY A 379 -2.27 -0.01 -21.76
CA GLY A 379 -0.97 -0.33 -21.17
C GLY A 379 -0.59 -1.81 -21.35
N TYR A 380 0.56 -2.06 -21.97
CA TYR A 380 1.11 -3.42 -22.04
C TYR A 380 1.64 -3.86 -20.67
N SER A 381 1.58 -5.17 -20.41
CA SER A 381 1.52 -5.68 -19.07
C SER A 381 1.85 -7.18 -19.04
N TYR A 382 2.87 -7.57 -18.28
CA TYR A 382 3.43 -8.92 -18.23
C TYR A 382 4.07 -9.21 -16.86
N ALA A 383 4.71 -10.36 -16.70
CA ALA A 383 5.26 -10.80 -15.41
C ALA A 383 6.61 -11.48 -15.58
N CYS A 384 7.44 -11.40 -14.56
CA CYS A 384 8.78 -11.97 -14.52
C CYS A 384 9.03 -12.67 -13.19
N THR A 385 10.06 -13.51 -13.14
CA THR A 385 10.63 -13.90 -11.85
C THR A 385 11.25 -12.68 -11.17
N VAL A 386 11.22 -12.63 -9.84
CA VAL A 386 11.85 -11.55 -9.06
C VAL A 386 13.35 -11.42 -9.40
N ALA A 387 14.02 -12.55 -9.60
CA ALA A 387 15.44 -12.57 -10.00
C ALA A 387 15.69 -11.96 -11.39
N ASN A 388 14.81 -12.22 -12.37
CA ASN A 388 14.92 -11.61 -13.69
C ASN A 388 14.65 -10.10 -13.62
N LEU A 389 13.66 -9.65 -12.84
CA LEU A 389 13.43 -8.23 -12.61
C LEU A 389 14.67 -7.57 -12.01
N ARG A 390 15.24 -8.14 -10.94
CA ARG A 390 16.41 -7.55 -10.26
C ARG A 390 17.64 -7.45 -11.17
N ARG A 391 17.82 -8.37 -12.12
CA ARG A 391 18.89 -8.27 -13.13
C ARG A 391 18.69 -7.06 -14.05
N ALA A 392 17.45 -6.73 -14.40
CA ALA A 392 17.14 -5.58 -15.26
C ALA A 392 17.03 -4.26 -14.47
N VAL A 393 16.59 -4.33 -13.22
CA VAL A 393 16.36 -3.21 -12.31
C VAL A 393 17.16 -3.47 -11.03
N PRO A 394 18.43 -3.05 -10.95
CA PRO A 394 19.33 -3.42 -9.85
C PRO A 394 18.87 -2.96 -8.45
N TYR A 395 17.98 -1.96 -8.39
CA TYR A 395 17.37 -1.44 -7.17
C TYR A 395 16.01 -2.08 -6.82
N ALA A 396 15.54 -3.08 -7.58
CA ALA A 396 14.42 -3.93 -7.15
C ALA A 396 14.86 -4.84 -5.98
N PRO A 397 13.96 -5.27 -5.07
CA PRO A 397 14.36 -5.91 -3.81
C PRO A 397 15.16 -7.20 -4.02
N ASN A 398 16.18 -7.42 -3.18
CA ASN A 398 16.99 -8.64 -3.16
C ASN A 398 16.36 -9.69 -2.26
N LEU A 399 15.51 -10.55 -2.82
CA LEU A 399 14.75 -11.55 -2.07
C LEU A 399 15.25 -12.97 -2.38
N GLN A 400 15.25 -13.83 -1.36
CA GLN A 400 15.38 -15.27 -1.56
C GLN A 400 14.04 -15.85 -1.99
N VAL A 401 13.91 -16.21 -3.28
CA VAL A 401 12.66 -16.72 -3.84
C VAL A 401 12.80 -18.21 -4.17
N SER A 402 11.94 -19.03 -3.59
CA SER A 402 11.90 -20.50 -3.75
C SER A 402 11.01 -20.94 -4.92
N GLY A 403 10.16 -20.06 -5.46
CA GLY A 403 9.30 -20.36 -6.61
C GLY A 403 8.40 -19.19 -7.02
N LEU A 404 7.72 -19.33 -8.17
CA LEU A 404 6.73 -18.35 -8.64
C LEU A 404 5.50 -18.33 -7.75
N LEU A 405 4.95 -17.15 -7.49
CA LEU A 405 3.67 -16.98 -6.80
C LEU A 405 2.52 -17.33 -7.75
N VAL A 406 2.16 -18.60 -7.83
CA VAL A 406 1.16 -19.16 -8.77
C VAL A 406 -0.22 -19.33 -8.15
#